data_AF-A0AA41DSM2-F1
#
_entry.id   AF-A0AA41DSM2-F1
#
_cell.length_a   1.000
_cell.length_b   1.000
_cell.length_c   1.000
_cell.angle_alpha   90.00
_cell.angle_beta   90.00
_cell.angle_gamma   90.00
#
_symmetry.space_group_name_H-M   'P 1'
#
loop_
_entity.id
_entity.type
_entity.pdbx_description
1 polymer ?
#
loop_
_entity_poly.entity_id
_entity_poly.type
_entity_poly.pdbx_seq_one_letter_code
_entity_poly.pdbx_strand_id
1 'polypeptide(L)'
;MQTAVIGDEHSDVPVVLPIEAIALDAFRRRHRGDSFWCGLLLGGCGARLADKLYIDRQCHFQHYPAGQHGGEAVCRRRGVGESSADHLYVKGALASSLASHGRAARFSYPDPIGSVLDVALAGGRQFRVHLNGAVQPSWHDGIPILGEGVALEPGTLSRCQYVYRVRLQSEGTQRRVWIGTESLARPTQWVPLAECGWTADGLVTEAAQRIRSQPDAAAPPRARPLPEAVTRLIRGLESAQRSGTVEHVRRLCESSDAFLHKILEPHTRAQAQQALAEARTWLDAHMGYQQGVFADLQQALDDKRAWDVREHYNRATALTRRGASDAERQVLHNARVFLQEKNHQPAPDTEARRREALRRVGRQPRSGAALRRPVTRLERARSQEQAAMARVQRLVSDLEQTHMSSRRREAKLRELQEAVSDADGALTGTLLRRIRRLREEARAADKPAPSPPARPAAAALPEETLVSAAAAVRGALKRAARAQQTLTWAALEEQLGSALPAMTELERQRLVALVDAASKREEPLLSSILAAGDPAMAEAYRLSANLLGGDLPADDREVLRDVIDADVRQTHTFWRHR
;
A
#
# COMPACT_ATOMS: atom_id res chain seq x y z
N MET A 1 -5.25 -6.58 -8.17
CA MET A 1 -4.46 -5.36 -8.45
C MET A 1 -4.59 -5.05 -9.93
N GLN A 2 -4.65 -3.78 -10.32
CA GLN A 2 -4.81 -3.42 -11.74
C GLN A 2 -3.53 -3.17 -12.50
N THR A 3 -2.38 -3.07 -11.82
CA THR A 3 -1.11 -2.83 -12.51
C THR A 3 -0.02 -3.80 -12.08
N ALA A 4 0.91 -4.05 -12.99
CA ALA A 4 2.08 -4.90 -12.83
C ALA A 4 3.27 -4.29 -13.58
N VAL A 5 4.43 -4.91 -13.48
CA VAL A 5 5.58 -4.64 -14.37
C VAL A 5 5.87 -5.86 -15.25
N ILE A 6 6.38 -5.62 -16.46
CA ILE A 6 6.70 -6.67 -17.44
C ILE A 6 8.16 -7.09 -17.31
N GLY A 7 8.44 -8.40 -17.38
CA GLY A 7 9.79 -8.94 -17.42
C GLY A 7 10.18 -9.57 -16.08
N ASP A 8 10.51 -8.75 -15.09
CA ASP A 8 10.95 -9.15 -13.74
C ASP A 8 10.47 -8.15 -12.66
N GLU A 9 10.77 -8.42 -11.39
CA GLU A 9 10.34 -7.62 -10.24
C GLU A 9 11.01 -6.23 -10.12
N HIS A 10 12.15 -6.01 -10.77
CA HIS A 10 12.90 -4.76 -10.79
C HIS A 10 12.58 -3.89 -12.01
N SER A 11 11.82 -4.43 -12.96
CA SER A 11 11.40 -3.74 -14.18
C SER A 11 10.67 -2.43 -13.90
N ASP A 12 10.92 -1.45 -14.75
CA ASP A 12 10.27 -0.15 -14.77
C ASP A 12 9.27 -0.02 -15.92
N VAL A 13 8.93 -1.12 -16.58
CA VAL A 13 7.97 -1.18 -17.69
C VAL A 13 6.59 -1.53 -17.13
N PRO A 14 5.71 -0.53 -16.90
CA PRO A 14 4.43 -0.77 -16.27
C PRO A 14 3.43 -1.34 -17.27
N VAL A 15 2.46 -2.07 -16.74
CA VAL A 15 1.30 -2.53 -17.50
C VAL A 15 0.04 -2.44 -16.64
N VAL A 16 -1.07 -2.05 -17.27
CA VAL A 16 -2.39 -2.00 -16.65
C VAL A 16 -3.24 -3.11 -17.26
N LEU A 17 -3.86 -3.93 -16.41
CA LEU A 17 -4.79 -4.95 -16.86
C LEU A 17 -6.14 -4.29 -17.21
N PRO A 18 -6.71 -4.54 -18.39
CA PRO A 18 -8.06 -4.10 -18.70
C PRO A 18 -9.07 -4.71 -17.73
N ILE A 19 -10.10 -3.95 -17.37
CA ILE A 19 -11.13 -4.42 -16.42
C ILE A 19 -12.17 -5.31 -17.11
N GLU A 20 -12.39 -5.13 -18.42
CA GLU A 20 -13.35 -5.87 -19.23
C GLU A 20 -12.77 -7.17 -19.81
N ALA A 21 -13.54 -8.25 -19.75
CA ALA A 21 -13.16 -9.56 -20.27
C ALA A 21 -12.72 -9.54 -21.75
N ILE A 22 -13.45 -8.82 -22.60
CA ILE A 22 -13.14 -8.70 -24.04
C ILE A 22 -11.80 -8.01 -24.28
N ALA A 23 -11.49 -6.98 -23.48
CA ALA A 23 -10.24 -6.25 -23.57
C ALA A 23 -9.07 -7.09 -23.01
N LEU A 24 -9.33 -7.92 -21.99
CA LEU A 24 -8.35 -8.86 -21.46
C LEU A 24 -7.89 -9.91 -22.49
N ASP A 25 -8.78 -10.40 -23.35
CA ASP A 25 -8.37 -11.34 -24.40
C ASP A 25 -7.44 -10.69 -25.44
N ALA A 26 -7.70 -9.42 -25.79
CA ALA A 26 -6.79 -8.65 -26.64
C ALA A 26 -5.45 -8.40 -25.95
N PHE A 27 -5.48 -8.09 -24.66
CA PHE A 27 -4.30 -7.93 -23.82
C PHE A 27 -3.43 -9.20 -23.78
N ARG A 28 -4.04 -10.37 -23.53
CA ARG A 28 -3.35 -11.68 -23.51
C ARG A 28 -2.66 -12.00 -24.84
N ARG A 29 -3.30 -11.67 -25.96
CA ARG A 29 -2.69 -11.85 -27.29
C ARG A 29 -1.48 -10.95 -27.48
N ARG A 30 -1.57 -9.68 -27.06
CA ARG A 30 -0.47 -8.70 -27.15
C ARG A 30 0.72 -9.09 -26.27
N HIS A 31 0.46 -9.69 -25.10
CA HIS A 31 1.46 -10.00 -24.08
C HIS A 31 1.71 -11.50 -23.91
N ARG A 32 1.53 -12.31 -24.97
CA ARG A 32 1.57 -13.79 -24.90
C ARG A 32 2.91 -14.37 -24.41
N GLY A 33 4.01 -13.62 -24.56
CA GLY A 33 5.35 -14.02 -24.11
C GLY A 33 5.82 -13.31 -22.83
N ASP A 34 5.02 -12.39 -22.29
CA ASP A 34 5.43 -11.54 -21.19
C ASP A 34 5.12 -12.18 -19.84
N SER A 35 5.99 -11.92 -18.86
CA SER A 35 5.75 -12.23 -17.45
C SER A 35 5.38 -10.96 -16.69
N PHE A 36 4.36 -11.05 -15.84
CA PHE A 36 3.89 -9.95 -15.02
C PHE A 36 4.33 -10.11 -13.57
N TRP A 37 4.74 -9.01 -12.95
CA TRP A 37 5.29 -9.02 -11.60
C TRP A 37 4.71 -7.90 -10.75
N CYS A 38 4.60 -8.18 -9.45
CA CYS A 38 4.25 -7.21 -8.43
C CYS A 38 5.49 -6.34 -8.14
N GLY A 39 5.85 -5.48 -9.10
CA GLY A 39 7.15 -4.82 -9.13
C GLY A 39 7.50 -4.01 -7.88
N LEU A 40 8.78 -3.98 -7.54
CA LEU A 40 9.29 -3.24 -6.38
C LEU A 40 9.08 -1.73 -6.53
N LEU A 41 9.25 -1.20 -7.75
CA LEU A 41 8.95 0.20 -8.07
C LEU A 41 7.44 0.51 -8.01
N LEU A 42 6.55 -0.49 -7.92
CA LEU A 42 5.13 -0.26 -7.65
C LEU A 42 4.81 -0.29 -6.14
N GLY A 43 5.83 -0.35 -5.27
CA GLY A 43 5.69 -0.67 -3.86
C GLY A 43 5.21 -2.10 -3.62
N GLY A 44 5.48 -3.00 -4.59
CA GLY A 44 5.07 -4.40 -4.59
C GLY A 44 6.04 -5.34 -3.88
N CYS A 45 5.67 -6.62 -3.76
CA CYS A 45 6.50 -7.63 -3.07
C CYS A 45 7.47 -8.38 -4.00
N GLY A 46 7.49 -8.07 -5.28
CA GLY A 46 8.31 -8.75 -6.28
C GLY A 46 7.82 -10.13 -6.69
N ALA A 47 6.65 -10.59 -6.22
CA ALA A 47 6.10 -11.87 -6.64
C ALA A 47 5.47 -11.82 -8.03
N ARG A 48 5.53 -12.93 -8.76
CA ARG A 48 4.91 -13.09 -10.08
C ARG A 48 3.39 -13.01 -9.98
N LEU A 49 2.78 -12.42 -10.99
CA LEU A 49 1.35 -12.21 -11.11
C LEU A 49 0.76 -13.01 -12.27
N ALA A 50 -0.43 -13.56 -12.03
CA ALA A 50 -1.31 -14.10 -13.05
C ALA A 50 -2.45 -13.10 -13.30
N ASP A 51 -2.84 -12.94 -14.55
CA ASP A 51 -4.05 -12.20 -14.91
C ASP A 51 -5.29 -13.09 -14.71
N LYS A 52 -6.33 -12.54 -14.10
CA LYS A 52 -7.57 -13.27 -13.81
C LYS A 52 -8.73 -12.72 -14.62
N LEU A 53 -9.25 -13.57 -15.50
CA LEU A 53 -10.45 -13.30 -16.29
C LEU A 53 -11.68 -13.54 -15.42
N TYR A 54 -12.51 -12.50 -15.32
CA TYR A 54 -13.85 -12.57 -14.75
C TYR A 54 -14.85 -12.07 -15.79
N ILE A 55 -16.03 -12.68 -15.81
CA ILE A 55 -17.13 -12.30 -16.71
C ILE A 55 -18.19 -11.49 -15.93
N ASP A 56 -18.23 -11.67 -14.62
CA ASP A 56 -19.18 -11.06 -13.67
C ASP A 56 -18.53 -9.97 -12.77
N ARG A 57 -17.20 -9.81 -12.83
CA ARG A 57 -16.42 -8.88 -12.00
C ARG A 57 -15.29 -8.26 -12.82
N GLN A 58 -14.66 -7.23 -12.27
CA GLN A 58 -13.47 -6.63 -12.89
C GLN A 58 -12.32 -7.63 -12.94
N CYS A 59 -11.76 -7.79 -14.14
CA CYS A 59 -10.50 -8.49 -14.32
C CYS A 59 -9.39 -7.78 -13.53
N HIS A 60 -8.46 -8.55 -12.96
CA HIS A 60 -7.34 -8.02 -12.20
C HIS A 60 -6.18 -9.01 -12.15
N PHE A 61 -4.98 -8.51 -11.84
CA PHE A 61 -3.85 -9.34 -11.47
C PHE A 61 -4.01 -9.92 -10.06
N GLN A 62 -3.63 -11.19 -9.92
CA GLN A 62 -3.55 -11.93 -8.67
C GLN A 62 -2.15 -12.56 -8.56
N HIS A 63 -1.60 -12.63 -7.35
CA HIS A 63 -0.39 -13.42 -7.09
C HIS A 63 -0.63 -14.90 -7.40
N TYR A 64 0.39 -15.58 -7.92
CA TYR A 64 0.37 -17.04 -7.95
C TYR A 64 0.28 -17.59 -6.51
N PRO A 65 -0.44 -18.71 -6.28
CA PRO A 65 -0.51 -19.34 -4.95
C PRO A 65 0.89 -19.65 -4.41
N ALA A 66 1.12 -19.36 -3.13
CA ALA A 66 2.41 -19.56 -2.48
C ALA A 66 2.80 -21.05 -2.51
N GLY A 67 3.83 -21.36 -3.29
CA GLY A 67 4.38 -22.71 -3.40
C GLY A 67 5.54 -22.86 -4.39
N GLN A 68 5.96 -21.77 -5.07
CA GLN A 68 6.90 -21.85 -6.19
C GLN A 68 8.05 -20.83 -6.13
N HIS A 69 8.05 -19.88 -5.20
CA HIS A 69 9.17 -18.99 -4.94
C HIS A 69 9.24 -18.75 -3.43
N GLY A 70 10.40 -19.00 -2.82
CA GLY A 70 10.57 -18.87 -1.37
C GLY A 70 10.26 -17.46 -0.89
N GLY A 71 9.29 -17.37 0.03
CA GLY A 71 8.90 -16.14 0.72
C GLY A 71 7.38 -16.02 0.89
N GLU A 72 6.87 -16.32 2.08
CA GLU A 72 5.49 -16.05 2.54
C GLU A 72 5.24 -14.55 2.77
N ALA A 73 5.81 -13.66 1.95
CA ALA A 73 5.63 -12.23 2.10
C ALA A 73 4.22 -11.85 1.61
N VAL A 74 3.30 -11.62 2.55
CA VAL A 74 2.00 -10.99 2.25
C VAL A 74 2.28 -9.64 1.60
N CYS A 75 1.86 -9.49 0.35
CA CYS A 75 2.04 -8.26 -0.40
C CYS A 75 1.40 -7.07 0.34
N ARG A 76 2.23 -6.12 0.80
CA ARG A 76 1.80 -4.88 1.51
C ARG A 76 1.55 -3.71 0.57
N ARG A 77 1.47 -3.97 -0.73
CA ARG A 77 1.26 -2.96 -1.75
C ARG A 77 -0.07 -2.24 -1.51
N ARG A 78 0.01 -0.95 -1.14
CA ARG A 78 -1.17 -0.11 -0.86
C ARG A 78 -1.85 0.38 -2.15
N GLY A 79 -1.06 0.74 -3.16
CA GLY A 79 -1.55 1.20 -4.45
C GLY A 79 -1.95 0.03 -5.35
N VAL A 80 -3.24 -0.29 -5.43
CA VAL A 80 -3.76 -1.42 -6.22
C VAL A 80 -4.54 -1.02 -7.47
N GLY A 81 -4.87 0.27 -7.63
CA GLY A 81 -5.56 0.82 -8.80
C GLY A 81 -4.63 1.21 -9.94
N GLU A 82 -5.19 1.69 -11.04
CA GLU A 82 -4.42 2.08 -12.24
C GLU A 82 -3.34 3.14 -11.95
N SER A 83 -3.67 4.13 -11.12
CA SER A 83 -2.78 5.24 -10.80
C SER A 83 -1.52 4.84 -10.02
N SER A 84 -1.48 3.63 -9.45
CA SER A 84 -0.33 3.14 -8.70
C SER A 84 0.94 2.98 -9.56
N ALA A 85 0.79 2.91 -10.88
CA ALA A 85 1.91 2.83 -11.82
C ALA A 85 2.19 4.16 -12.56
N ASP A 86 1.49 5.24 -12.22
CA ASP A 86 1.56 6.50 -13.00
C ASP A 86 2.99 7.05 -13.08
N HIS A 87 3.78 6.91 -12.02
CA HIS A 87 5.17 7.37 -11.99
C HIS A 87 6.06 6.61 -12.98
N LEU A 88 5.80 5.33 -13.24
CA LEU A 88 6.50 4.55 -14.27
C LEU A 88 6.08 4.96 -15.67
N TYR A 89 4.78 5.23 -15.89
CA TYR A 89 4.29 5.76 -17.16
C TYR A 89 4.85 7.15 -17.46
N VAL A 90 4.89 8.03 -16.46
CA VAL A 90 5.51 9.35 -16.56
C VAL A 90 7.01 9.22 -16.85
N LYS A 91 7.74 8.35 -16.15
CA LYS A 91 9.16 8.08 -16.43
C LYS A 91 9.35 7.60 -17.87
N GLY A 92 8.57 6.63 -18.34
CA GLY A 92 8.68 6.09 -19.69
C GLY A 92 8.40 7.13 -20.77
N ALA A 93 7.39 7.97 -20.56
CA ALA A 93 7.04 9.05 -21.48
C ALA A 93 8.09 10.17 -21.49
N LEU A 94 8.62 10.56 -20.32
CA LEU A 94 9.73 11.51 -20.21
C LEU A 94 11.00 10.99 -20.87
N ALA A 95 11.37 9.73 -20.62
CA ALA A 95 12.54 9.10 -21.22
C ALA A 95 12.42 9.05 -22.75
N SER A 96 11.24 8.70 -23.28
CA SER A 96 10.98 8.66 -24.73
C SER A 96 11.04 10.06 -25.35
N SER A 97 10.44 11.06 -24.69
CA SER A 97 10.47 12.46 -25.13
C SER A 97 11.90 13.04 -25.10
N LEU A 98 12.68 12.76 -24.05
CA LEU A 98 14.08 13.19 -23.98
C LEU A 98 14.93 12.54 -25.08
N ALA A 99 14.75 11.23 -25.30
CA ALA A 99 15.48 10.49 -26.33
C ALA A 99 15.17 11.02 -27.74
N SER A 100 13.90 11.35 -28.04
CA SER A 100 13.53 11.95 -29.34
C SER A 100 14.16 13.33 -29.56
N HIS A 101 14.56 14.02 -28.49
CA HIS A 101 15.27 15.29 -28.52
C HIS A 101 16.79 15.14 -28.36
N GLY A 102 17.33 13.92 -28.42
CA GLY A 102 18.76 13.64 -28.28
C GLY A 102 19.32 13.93 -26.88
N ARG A 103 18.49 13.90 -25.85
CA ARG A 103 18.87 14.18 -24.45
C ARG A 103 18.77 12.93 -23.59
N ALA A 104 19.61 12.86 -22.57
CA ALA A 104 19.59 11.80 -21.57
C ALA A 104 19.25 12.37 -20.18
N ALA A 105 18.60 11.55 -19.36
CA ALA A 105 18.34 11.84 -17.96
C ALA A 105 18.49 10.60 -17.09
N ARG A 106 18.81 10.81 -15.82
CA ARG A 106 18.73 9.80 -14.77
C ARG A 106 17.43 9.99 -14.00
N PHE A 107 16.81 8.88 -13.63
CA PHE A 107 15.55 8.85 -12.89
C PHE A 107 15.79 8.18 -11.54
N SER A 108 15.18 8.73 -10.49
CA SER A 108 15.16 8.11 -9.17
C SER A 108 13.76 8.15 -8.57
N TYR A 109 13.49 7.20 -7.68
CA TYR A 109 12.19 6.96 -7.08
C TYR A 109 12.27 7.14 -5.56
N PRO A 110 12.20 8.39 -5.04
CA PRO A 110 12.23 8.63 -3.60
C PRO A 110 11.02 8.03 -2.88
N ASP A 111 11.18 7.78 -1.59
CA ASP A 111 10.07 7.41 -0.73
C ASP A 111 9.12 8.60 -0.46
N PRO A 112 7.80 8.38 -0.42
CA PRO A 112 7.11 7.11 -0.72
C PRO A 112 7.11 6.79 -2.23
N ILE A 113 7.49 5.56 -2.58
CA ILE A 113 7.51 5.10 -3.97
C ILE A 113 6.15 5.35 -4.65
N GLY A 114 6.21 5.96 -5.83
CA GLY A 114 5.06 6.30 -6.66
C GLY A 114 4.43 7.67 -6.37
N SER A 115 4.85 8.37 -5.32
CA SER A 115 4.41 9.73 -5.04
C SER A 115 5.22 10.79 -5.77
N VAL A 116 6.52 10.55 -5.96
CA VAL A 116 7.44 11.49 -6.61
C VAL A 116 8.36 10.78 -7.60
N LEU A 117 8.79 11.52 -8.62
CA LEU A 117 9.80 11.09 -9.59
C LEU A 117 10.84 12.20 -9.73
N ASP A 118 12.08 11.87 -9.42
CA ASP A 118 13.22 12.77 -9.58
C ASP A 118 13.87 12.56 -10.94
N VAL A 119 14.11 13.66 -11.65
CA VAL A 119 14.68 13.67 -13.00
C VAL A 119 15.92 14.55 -13.00
N ALA A 120 17.08 13.93 -13.21
CA ALA A 120 18.36 14.61 -13.35
C ALA A 120 18.78 14.61 -14.81
N LEU A 121 18.76 15.79 -15.44
CA LEU A 121 19.22 16.00 -16.81
C LEU A 121 20.75 15.93 -16.87
N ALA A 122 21.30 15.49 -18.01
CA ALA A 122 22.76 15.40 -18.21
C ALA A 122 23.51 16.73 -18.01
N GLY A 123 22.83 17.88 -18.13
CA GLY A 123 23.38 19.22 -17.88
C GLY A 123 23.45 19.63 -16.40
N GLY A 124 23.29 18.69 -15.46
CA GLY A 124 23.36 18.94 -14.01
C GLY A 124 22.08 19.53 -13.40
N ARG A 125 21.11 19.94 -14.21
CA ARG A 125 19.80 20.40 -13.73
C ARG A 125 18.95 19.23 -13.28
N GLN A 126 18.22 19.43 -12.19
CA GLN A 126 17.26 18.47 -11.67
C GLN A 126 15.87 19.12 -11.55
N PHE A 127 14.83 18.33 -11.76
CA PHE A 127 13.47 18.72 -11.45
C PHE A 127 12.71 17.50 -10.92
N ARG A 128 11.65 17.78 -10.13
CA ARG A 128 10.82 16.77 -9.49
C ARG A 128 9.40 16.81 -10.04
N VAL A 129 8.86 15.63 -10.29
CA VAL A 129 7.44 15.45 -10.60
C VAL A 129 6.74 14.93 -9.35
N HIS A 130 5.72 15.65 -8.88
CA HIS A 130 4.87 15.25 -7.77
C HIS A 130 3.59 14.64 -8.31
N LEU A 131 3.38 13.33 -8.15
CA LEU A 131 2.19 12.67 -8.69
C LEU A 131 0.98 12.79 -7.76
N ASN A 132 1.21 12.92 -6.46
CA ASN A 132 0.19 13.11 -5.44
C ASN A 132 0.69 14.04 -4.32
N GLY A 133 -0.20 14.36 -3.38
CA GLY A 133 0.08 15.27 -2.27
C GLY A 133 0.86 14.67 -1.09
N ALA A 134 1.42 13.45 -1.21
CA ALA A 134 2.12 12.81 -0.08
C ALA A 134 3.46 13.48 0.26
N VAL A 135 4.11 14.13 -0.73
CA VAL A 135 5.37 14.87 -0.55
C VAL A 135 5.15 16.32 -0.97
N GLN A 136 5.47 17.26 -0.09
CA GLN A 136 5.28 18.68 -0.37
C GLN A 136 6.22 19.16 -1.50
N PRO A 137 5.71 19.95 -2.47
CA PRO A 137 6.54 20.56 -3.51
C PRO A 137 7.58 21.53 -2.97
N SER A 138 8.82 21.41 -3.46
CA SER A 138 9.88 22.39 -3.24
C SER A 138 10.05 23.26 -4.49
N TRP A 139 10.24 24.56 -4.28
CA TRP A 139 10.44 25.56 -5.34
C TRP A 139 11.91 26.00 -5.49
N HIS A 140 12.81 25.43 -4.69
CA HIS A 140 14.23 25.85 -4.63
C HIS A 140 15.02 25.44 -5.88
N ASP A 141 14.76 24.24 -6.41
CA ASP A 141 15.58 23.63 -7.48
C ASP A 141 14.98 23.85 -8.89
N GLY A 142 13.87 24.60 -8.99
CA GLY A 142 13.17 24.89 -10.24
C GLY A 142 11.65 24.81 -10.09
N ILE A 143 10.93 24.94 -11.20
CA ILE A 143 9.46 24.77 -11.22
C ILE A 143 9.15 23.27 -11.23
N PRO A 144 8.56 22.72 -10.15
CA PRO A 144 8.16 21.31 -10.12
C PRO A 144 6.99 21.07 -11.08
N ILE A 145 6.84 19.81 -11.53
CA ILE A 145 5.67 19.37 -12.28
C ILE A 145 4.71 18.72 -11.29
N LEU A 146 3.48 19.22 -11.20
CA LEU A 146 2.53 18.84 -10.16
C LEU A 146 1.37 18.02 -10.71
N GLY A 147 0.99 16.95 -10.04
CA GLY A 147 -0.21 16.20 -10.38
C GLY A 147 -1.44 17.10 -10.37
N GLU A 148 -2.42 16.80 -11.21
CA GLU A 148 -3.67 17.56 -11.31
C GLU A 148 -4.35 17.77 -9.94
N GLY A 149 -4.32 16.77 -9.06
CA GLY A 149 -4.86 16.83 -7.70
C GLY A 149 -3.92 17.37 -6.61
N VAL A 150 -2.70 17.79 -6.94
CA VAL A 150 -1.76 18.35 -5.96
C VAL A 150 -2.15 19.79 -5.65
N ALA A 151 -2.48 20.11 -4.40
CA ALA A 151 -2.84 21.48 -4.03
C ALA A 151 -1.65 22.44 -4.22
N LEU A 152 -1.92 23.61 -4.78
CA LEU A 152 -0.97 24.72 -4.81
C LEU A 152 -1.04 25.49 -3.49
N GLU A 153 0.11 25.91 -2.97
CA GLU A 153 0.10 26.86 -1.88
C GLU A 153 -0.51 28.20 -2.34
N PRO A 154 -1.33 28.86 -1.50
CA PRO A 154 -1.84 30.19 -1.81
C PRO A 154 -0.73 31.17 -2.24
N GLY A 155 -1.04 31.99 -3.24
CA GLY A 155 -0.10 32.95 -3.82
C GLY A 155 1.00 32.35 -4.70
N THR A 156 1.06 31.02 -4.91
CA THR A 156 2.06 30.40 -5.80
C THR A 156 1.97 30.94 -7.23
N LEU A 157 0.76 31.04 -7.79
CA LEU A 157 0.54 31.59 -9.15
C LEU A 157 0.69 33.13 -9.22
N SER A 158 0.76 33.80 -8.07
CA SER A 158 1.11 35.22 -8.00
C SER A 158 2.63 35.41 -7.98
N ARG A 159 3.36 34.49 -7.35
CA ARG A 159 4.84 34.47 -7.31
C ARG A 159 5.45 33.90 -8.60
N CYS A 160 4.82 32.86 -9.14
CA CYS A 160 5.23 32.17 -10.36
C CYS A 160 4.22 32.52 -11.44
N GLN A 161 4.66 33.07 -12.58
CA GLN A 161 3.75 33.43 -13.69
C GLN A 161 2.93 32.22 -14.20
N TYR A 162 3.45 31.00 -14.03
CA TYR A 162 2.77 29.74 -14.32
C TYR A 162 3.41 28.58 -13.52
N VAL A 163 2.72 27.45 -13.48
CA VAL A 163 3.22 26.16 -12.98
C VAL A 163 2.91 25.05 -13.97
N TYR A 164 3.68 23.96 -13.92
CA TYR A 164 3.41 22.77 -14.72
C TYR A 164 2.50 21.79 -13.99
N ARG A 165 1.54 21.24 -14.73
CA ARG A 165 0.69 20.13 -14.30
C ARG A 165 1.00 18.85 -15.06
N VAL A 166 0.74 17.71 -14.44
CA VAL A 166 0.75 16.40 -15.11
C VAL A 166 -0.55 15.66 -14.81
N ARG A 167 -1.09 15.02 -15.84
CA ARG A 167 -2.18 14.05 -15.70
C ARG A 167 -1.96 12.88 -16.66
N LEU A 168 -2.57 11.76 -16.34
CA LEU A 168 -2.56 10.57 -17.20
C LEU A 168 -3.99 10.27 -17.62
N GLN A 169 -4.17 9.97 -18.91
CA GLN A 169 -5.45 9.58 -19.47
C GLN A 169 -5.33 8.18 -20.07
N SER A 170 -6.25 7.29 -19.67
CA SER A 170 -6.34 5.94 -20.23
C SER A 170 -7.01 5.99 -21.61
N GLU A 171 -6.28 5.56 -22.64
CA GLU A 171 -6.78 5.33 -24.00
C GLU A 171 -6.68 3.83 -24.30
N GLY A 172 -7.75 3.09 -23.99
CA GLY A 172 -7.75 1.63 -24.04
C GLY A 172 -6.75 1.05 -23.04
N THR A 173 -5.71 0.37 -23.54
CA THR A 173 -4.63 -0.22 -22.70
C THR A 173 -3.42 0.69 -22.53
N GLN A 174 -3.42 1.85 -23.18
CA GLN A 174 -2.33 2.81 -23.10
C GLN A 174 -2.67 3.93 -22.11
N ARG A 175 -1.65 4.41 -21.39
CA ARG A 175 -1.77 5.62 -20.56
C ARG A 175 -0.97 6.73 -21.22
N ARG A 176 -1.66 7.76 -21.69
CA ARG A 176 -1.04 8.94 -22.31
C ARG A 176 -0.78 10.00 -21.26
N VAL A 177 0.43 10.56 -21.26
CA VAL A 177 0.86 11.60 -20.33
C VAL A 177 0.61 12.97 -20.95
N TRP A 178 -0.08 13.82 -20.21
CA TRP A 178 -0.41 15.19 -20.59
C TRP A 178 0.25 16.17 -19.64
N ILE A 179 0.76 17.27 -20.19
CA ILE A 179 1.37 18.37 -19.46
C ILE A 179 0.46 19.59 -19.54
N GLY A 180 0.09 20.11 -18.39
CA GLY A 180 -0.73 21.31 -18.26
C GLY A 180 0.14 22.51 -17.94
N THR A 181 -0.23 23.68 -18.45
CA THR A 181 0.32 24.96 -17.97
C THR A 181 -0.79 25.73 -17.29
N GLU A 182 -0.70 25.84 -15.96
CA GLU A 182 -1.67 26.57 -15.13
C GLU A 182 -1.11 27.95 -14.81
N SER A 183 -1.94 28.98 -14.93
CA SER A 183 -1.58 30.37 -14.68
C SER A 183 -2.77 31.11 -14.07
N LEU A 184 -2.52 32.23 -13.38
CA LEU A 184 -3.61 33.04 -12.83
C LEU A 184 -4.52 33.63 -13.93
N ALA A 185 -3.95 33.94 -15.09
CA ALA A 185 -4.64 34.66 -16.16
C ALA A 185 -5.47 33.76 -17.08
N ARG A 186 -5.24 32.44 -17.10
CA ARG A 186 -5.81 31.52 -18.09
C ARG A 186 -6.09 30.13 -17.50
N PRO A 187 -7.16 29.45 -17.95
CA PRO A 187 -7.38 28.04 -17.62
C PRO A 187 -6.18 27.17 -18.01
N THR A 188 -6.01 26.06 -17.29
CA THR A 188 -4.92 25.10 -17.55
C THR A 188 -4.97 24.59 -18.99
N GLN A 189 -3.90 24.86 -19.75
CA GLN A 189 -3.76 24.40 -21.13
C GLN A 189 -3.01 23.08 -21.15
N TRP A 190 -3.69 22.01 -21.57
CA TRP A 190 -3.15 20.65 -21.62
C TRP A 190 -2.64 20.32 -23.01
N VAL A 191 -1.41 19.81 -23.08
CA VAL A 191 -0.78 19.30 -24.31
C VAL A 191 -0.21 17.90 -24.05
N PRO A 192 -0.17 17.00 -25.05
CA PRO A 192 0.52 15.73 -24.91
C PRO A 192 2.01 15.96 -24.62
N LEU A 193 2.62 15.13 -23.76
CA LEU A 193 4.06 15.25 -23.46
C LEU A 193 4.94 15.11 -24.72
N ALA A 194 4.48 14.35 -25.72
CA ALA A 194 5.16 14.19 -27.00
C ALA A 194 5.27 15.50 -27.81
N GLU A 195 4.36 16.46 -27.56
CA GLU A 195 4.33 17.77 -28.22
C GLU A 195 5.04 18.86 -27.40
N CYS A 196 5.51 18.52 -26.19
CA CYS A 196 6.30 19.43 -25.39
C CYS A 196 7.74 19.50 -25.90
N GLY A 197 8.32 20.70 -25.83
CA GLY A 197 9.73 20.90 -26.14
C GLY A 197 10.64 20.73 -24.91
N TRP A 198 11.93 20.75 -25.17
CA TRP A 198 12.98 20.76 -24.15
C TRP A 198 13.96 21.91 -24.36
N THR A 199 14.22 22.68 -23.30
CA THR A 199 15.26 23.72 -23.27
C THR A 199 16.39 23.32 -22.33
N ALA A 200 17.42 24.17 -22.21
CA ALA A 200 18.45 24.03 -21.18
C ALA A 200 17.85 23.95 -19.76
N ASP A 201 16.78 24.71 -19.51
CA ASP A 201 16.12 24.83 -18.20
C ASP A 201 15.12 23.70 -17.90
N GLY A 202 14.77 22.88 -18.88
CA GLY A 202 13.91 21.71 -18.69
C GLY A 202 12.77 21.62 -19.71
N LEU A 203 11.66 21.04 -19.27
CA LEU A 203 10.46 20.86 -20.08
C LEU A 203 9.83 22.22 -20.40
N VAL A 204 9.31 22.36 -21.61
CA VAL A 204 8.61 23.58 -22.04
C VAL A 204 7.37 23.27 -22.86
N THR A 205 6.27 23.95 -22.53
CA THR A 205 5.04 24.00 -23.34
C THR A 205 4.97 25.32 -24.10
N GLU A 206 4.23 25.35 -25.22
CA GLU A 206 3.97 26.60 -25.96
C GLU A 206 3.25 27.65 -25.11
N ALA A 207 2.38 27.22 -24.19
CA ALA A 207 1.71 28.11 -23.25
C ALA A 207 2.72 28.78 -22.31
N ALA A 208 3.67 28.02 -21.75
CA ALA A 208 4.73 28.57 -20.92
C ALA A 208 5.67 29.48 -21.72
N GLN A 209 5.96 29.14 -22.98
CA GLN A 209 6.72 30.04 -23.87
C GLN A 209 5.99 31.36 -24.07
N ARG A 210 4.70 31.35 -24.41
CA ARG A 210 3.91 32.58 -24.57
C ARG A 210 3.90 33.43 -23.31
N ILE A 211 3.73 32.83 -22.14
CA ILE A 211 3.76 33.55 -20.86
C ILE A 211 5.14 34.18 -20.63
N ARG A 212 6.24 33.44 -20.89
CA ARG A 212 7.61 33.97 -20.76
C ARG A 212 7.99 35.02 -21.83
N SER A 213 7.39 34.93 -23.01
CA SER A 213 7.68 35.80 -24.16
C SER A 213 6.87 37.09 -24.13
N GLN A 214 5.79 37.12 -23.35
CA GLN A 214 5.12 38.38 -23.04
C GLN A 214 6.08 39.20 -22.18
N PRO A 215 6.52 40.39 -22.64
CA PRO A 215 7.17 41.33 -21.75
C PRO A 215 6.23 41.53 -20.57
N ASP A 216 6.78 41.65 -19.35
CA ASP A 216 6.05 42.14 -18.19
C ASP A 216 5.20 43.33 -18.68
N ALA A 217 3.90 43.10 -18.84
CA ALA A 217 2.97 44.17 -19.07
C ALA A 217 2.98 44.91 -17.75
N ALA A 218 3.87 45.90 -17.65
CA ALA A 218 4.19 46.75 -16.51
C ALA A 218 3.67 46.19 -15.19
N ALA A 219 4.58 45.70 -14.35
CA ALA A 219 4.31 45.54 -12.93
C ALA A 219 3.37 46.67 -12.48
N PRO A 220 2.16 46.36 -11.96
CA PRO A 220 1.19 47.40 -11.64
C PRO A 220 1.88 48.42 -10.74
N PRO A 221 1.60 49.72 -10.90
CA PRO A 221 2.29 50.76 -10.17
C PRO A 221 2.26 50.38 -8.69
N ARG A 222 3.45 50.32 -8.05
CA ARG A 222 3.64 49.88 -6.66
C ARG A 222 2.41 50.25 -5.85
N ALA A 223 1.60 49.22 -5.52
CA ALA A 223 0.32 49.44 -4.86
C ALA A 223 0.59 50.28 -3.61
N ARG A 224 -0.19 51.37 -3.46
CA ARG A 224 -0.21 52.12 -2.20
C ARG A 224 -0.39 51.11 -1.07
N PRO A 225 0.35 51.23 0.04
CA PRO A 225 0.24 50.29 1.15
C PRO A 225 -1.22 50.20 1.59
N LEU A 226 -1.74 48.98 1.65
CA LEU A 226 -3.10 48.73 2.10
C LEU A 226 -3.26 49.26 3.53
N PRO A 227 -4.43 49.82 3.87
CA PRO A 227 -4.76 50.13 5.26
C PRO A 227 -4.52 48.92 6.16
N GLU A 228 -3.96 49.18 7.35
CA GLU A 228 -3.54 48.12 8.28
C GLU A 228 -4.69 47.18 8.66
N ALA A 229 -5.92 47.71 8.72
CA ALA A 229 -7.12 46.92 8.98
C ALA A 229 -7.39 45.86 7.90
N VAL A 230 -7.17 46.18 6.62
CA VAL A 230 -7.34 45.22 5.50
C VAL A 230 -6.23 44.19 5.53
N THR A 231 -5.00 44.64 5.81
CA THR A 231 -3.85 43.74 5.95
C THR A 231 -4.02 42.75 7.10
N ARG A 232 -4.60 43.18 8.23
CA ARG A 232 -4.94 42.30 9.35
C ARG A 232 -6.04 41.31 9.00
N LEU A 233 -7.07 41.73 8.26
CA LEU A 233 -8.13 40.85 7.79
C LEU A 233 -7.57 39.74 6.90
N ILE A 234 -6.78 40.11 5.87
CA ILE A 234 -6.18 39.15 4.93
C ILE A 234 -5.29 38.15 5.70
N ARG A 235 -4.38 38.63 6.55
CA ARG A 235 -3.54 37.74 7.37
C ARG A 235 -4.35 36.85 8.33
N GLY A 236 -5.47 37.36 8.86
CA GLY A 236 -6.38 36.62 9.72
C GLY A 236 -7.03 35.45 8.97
N LEU A 237 -7.54 35.71 7.76
CA LEU A 237 -8.12 34.69 6.88
C LEU A 237 -7.07 33.64 6.50
N GLU A 238 -5.89 34.07 6.05
CA GLU A 238 -4.78 33.16 5.68
C GLU A 238 -4.31 32.31 6.87
N SER A 239 -4.25 32.89 8.07
CA SER A 239 -3.88 32.14 9.28
C SER A 239 -4.94 31.11 9.67
N ALA A 240 -6.22 31.44 9.53
CA ALA A 240 -7.33 30.55 9.85
C ALA A 240 -7.47 29.40 8.83
N GLN A 241 -7.19 29.67 7.56
CA GLN A 241 -7.11 28.67 6.49
C GLN A 241 -5.94 27.69 6.73
N ARG A 242 -4.76 28.21 7.09
CA ARG A 242 -3.59 27.36 7.43
C ARG A 242 -3.82 26.45 8.63
N SER A 243 -4.62 26.89 9.61
CA SER A 243 -4.99 26.05 10.75
C SER A 243 -6.14 25.09 10.48
N GLY A 244 -6.70 25.06 9.27
CA GLY A 244 -7.75 24.12 8.86
C GLY A 244 -9.09 24.32 9.58
N THR A 245 -9.34 25.51 10.14
CA THR A 245 -10.45 25.72 11.08
C THR A 245 -11.67 26.32 10.38
N VAL A 246 -12.58 25.47 9.87
CA VAL A 246 -13.78 25.88 9.11
C VAL A 246 -14.60 26.92 9.87
N GLU A 247 -14.90 26.68 11.14
CA GLU A 247 -15.70 27.58 11.97
C GLU A 247 -15.03 28.94 12.25
N HIS A 248 -13.71 29.00 12.23
CA HIS A 248 -12.98 30.25 12.40
C HIS A 248 -13.00 31.09 11.13
N VAL A 249 -12.78 30.46 9.97
CA VAL A 249 -12.86 31.13 8.66
C VAL A 249 -14.28 31.61 8.41
N ARG A 250 -15.31 30.82 8.76
CA ARG A 250 -16.72 31.21 8.66
C ARG A 250 -17.03 32.49 9.45
N ARG A 251 -16.63 32.55 10.73
CA ARG A 251 -16.81 33.75 11.56
C ARG A 251 -16.08 34.98 11.03
N LEU A 252 -14.86 34.82 10.51
CA LEU A 252 -14.13 35.92 9.88
C LEU A 252 -14.83 36.43 8.62
N CYS A 253 -15.36 35.53 7.78
CA CYS A 253 -16.15 35.90 6.61
C CYS A 253 -17.44 36.66 6.99
N GLU A 254 -18.19 36.16 7.98
CA GLU A 254 -19.45 36.78 8.45
C GLU A 254 -19.22 38.15 9.11
N SER A 255 -18.16 38.29 9.91
CA SER A 255 -17.81 39.56 10.56
C SER A 255 -17.23 40.62 9.61
N SER A 256 -16.84 40.22 8.39
CA SER A 256 -16.23 41.12 7.40
C SER A 256 -17.22 41.89 6.55
N ASP A 257 -18.50 41.49 6.48
CA ASP A 257 -19.50 42.20 5.68
C ASP A 257 -19.70 43.64 6.19
N ALA A 258 -19.79 43.84 7.51
CA ALA A 258 -19.86 45.16 8.13
C ALA A 258 -18.58 46.01 7.90
N PHE A 259 -17.44 45.36 7.71
CA PHE A 259 -16.16 46.02 7.42
C PHE A 259 -16.09 46.51 5.96
N LEU A 260 -16.63 45.75 5.00
CA LEU A 260 -16.69 46.13 3.59
C LEU A 260 -17.63 47.32 3.31
N HIS A 261 -18.65 47.51 4.14
CA HIS A 261 -19.58 48.64 4.05
C HIS A 261 -18.97 49.98 4.49
N LYS A 262 -17.81 49.99 5.14
CA LYS A 262 -17.07 51.24 5.42
C LYS A 262 -16.56 51.85 4.11
N ILE A 263 -16.38 53.18 4.10
CA ILE A 263 -15.83 53.90 2.94
C ILE A 263 -14.36 53.49 2.80
N LEU A 264 -14.11 52.50 1.95
CA LEU A 264 -12.79 52.04 1.53
C LEU A 264 -12.54 52.54 0.11
N GLU A 265 -11.29 52.87 -0.21
CA GLU A 265 -10.91 53.14 -1.59
C GLU A 265 -11.25 51.94 -2.49
N PRO A 266 -11.66 52.15 -3.76
CA PRO A 266 -12.11 51.08 -4.65
C PRO A 266 -11.12 49.92 -4.78
N HIS A 267 -9.82 50.21 -4.87
CA HIS A 267 -8.78 49.18 -4.97
C HIS A 267 -8.64 48.36 -3.67
N THR A 268 -8.67 49.04 -2.53
CA THR A 268 -8.60 48.42 -1.20
C THR A 268 -9.81 47.52 -0.94
N ARG A 269 -11.01 47.96 -1.36
CA ARG A 269 -12.23 47.17 -1.30
C ARG A 269 -12.13 45.91 -2.18
N ALA A 270 -11.63 46.05 -3.40
CA ALA A 270 -11.47 44.92 -4.32
C ALA A 270 -10.53 43.84 -3.76
N GLN A 271 -9.41 44.23 -3.13
CA GLN A 271 -8.51 43.26 -2.52
C GLN A 271 -9.11 42.54 -1.31
N ALA A 272 -9.85 43.26 -0.44
CA ALA A 272 -10.57 42.64 0.66
C ALA A 272 -11.66 41.67 0.17
N GLN A 273 -12.39 42.04 -0.89
CA GLN A 273 -13.39 41.18 -1.51
C GLN A 273 -12.79 39.92 -2.15
N GLN A 274 -11.63 40.04 -2.79
CA GLN A 274 -10.90 38.90 -3.37
C GLN A 274 -10.49 37.89 -2.28
N ALA A 275 -9.87 38.36 -1.20
CA ALA A 275 -9.48 37.49 -0.09
C ALA A 275 -10.69 36.78 0.57
N LEU A 276 -11.82 37.48 0.67
CA LEU A 276 -13.06 36.89 1.18
C LEU A 276 -13.68 35.88 0.21
N ALA A 277 -13.60 36.11 -1.10
CA ALA A 277 -14.06 35.16 -2.10
C ALA A 277 -13.22 33.87 -2.04
N GLU A 278 -11.90 33.98 -1.96
CA GLU A 278 -10.98 32.84 -1.79
C GLU A 278 -11.24 32.08 -0.49
N ALA A 279 -11.50 32.79 0.62
CA ALA A 279 -11.87 32.18 1.89
C ALA A 279 -13.22 31.42 1.82
N ARG A 280 -14.21 31.95 1.09
CA ARG A 280 -15.50 31.28 0.86
C ARG A 280 -15.34 30.02 0.00
N THR A 281 -14.57 30.07 -1.09
CA THR A 281 -14.27 28.88 -1.90
C THR A 281 -13.53 27.81 -1.07
N TRP A 282 -12.61 28.22 -0.20
CA TRP A 282 -11.93 27.31 0.71
C TRP A 282 -12.90 26.65 1.70
N LEU A 283 -13.86 27.41 2.25
CA LEU A 283 -14.91 26.91 3.13
C LEU A 283 -15.75 25.84 2.44
N ASP A 284 -16.22 26.09 1.22
CA ASP A 284 -17.05 25.14 0.47
C ASP A 284 -16.33 23.79 0.27
N ALA A 285 -15.04 23.82 -0.08
CA ALA A 285 -14.23 22.61 -0.26
C ALA A 285 -13.98 21.86 1.06
N HIS A 286 -13.70 22.58 2.15
CA HIS A 286 -13.35 21.96 3.43
C HIS A 286 -14.57 21.50 4.24
N MET A 287 -15.73 22.13 4.05
CA MET A 287 -16.98 21.71 4.67
C MET A 287 -17.38 20.29 4.25
N GLY A 288 -17.28 19.95 2.96
CA GLY A 288 -17.61 18.60 2.48
C GLY A 288 -16.73 17.52 3.10
N TYR A 289 -15.43 17.80 3.27
CA TYR A 289 -14.50 16.89 3.92
C TYR A 289 -14.77 16.74 5.43
N GLN A 290 -15.01 17.84 6.14
CA GLN A 290 -15.33 17.81 7.57
C GLN A 290 -16.65 17.07 7.82
N GLN A 291 -17.68 17.33 7.02
CA GLN A 291 -18.97 16.61 7.08
C GLN A 291 -18.80 15.11 6.85
N GLY A 292 -17.97 14.70 5.88
CA GLY A 292 -17.67 13.29 5.64
C GLY A 292 -17.03 12.60 6.85
N VAL A 293 -16.02 13.22 7.47
CA VAL A 293 -15.35 12.66 8.66
C VAL A 293 -16.32 12.50 9.84
N PHE A 294 -17.23 13.47 10.03
CA PHE A 294 -18.24 13.39 11.09
C PHE A 294 -19.36 12.40 10.79
N ALA A 295 -19.74 12.23 9.52
CA ALA A 295 -20.67 11.18 9.10
C ALA A 295 -20.07 9.79 9.32
N ASP A 296 -18.80 9.58 8.98
CA ASP A 296 -18.09 8.32 9.21
C ASP A 296 -17.98 8.00 10.71
N LEU A 297 -17.70 9.01 11.55
CA LEU A 297 -17.67 8.85 13.00
C LEU A 297 -19.05 8.48 13.57
N GLN A 298 -20.11 9.14 13.10
CA GLN A 298 -21.48 8.85 13.52
C GLN A 298 -21.89 7.44 13.08
N GLN A 299 -21.57 7.04 11.85
CA GLN A 299 -21.84 5.68 11.37
C GLN A 299 -21.07 4.64 12.19
N ALA A 300 -19.80 4.89 12.53
CA ALA A 300 -19.02 3.99 13.38
C ALA A 300 -19.59 3.86 14.80
N LEU A 301 -20.18 4.93 15.33
CA LEU A 301 -20.92 4.93 16.60
C LEU A 301 -22.19 4.08 16.50
N ASP A 302 -22.98 4.27 15.45
CA ASP A 302 -24.23 3.54 15.20
C ASP A 302 -23.97 2.04 15.02
N ASP A 303 -22.90 1.70 14.29
CA ASP A 303 -22.42 0.32 14.07
C ASP A 303 -21.72 -0.28 15.31
N LYS A 304 -21.45 0.53 16.35
CA LYS A 304 -20.72 0.15 17.57
C LYS A 304 -19.31 -0.41 17.31
N ARG A 305 -18.62 0.08 16.27
CA ARG A 305 -17.26 -0.36 15.88
C ARG A 305 -16.18 0.41 16.63
N ALA A 306 -15.69 -0.13 17.74
CA ALA A 306 -14.82 0.60 18.66
C ALA A 306 -13.46 1.04 18.11
N TRP A 307 -12.90 0.31 17.15
CA TRP A 307 -11.65 0.69 16.50
C TRP A 307 -11.86 1.88 15.55
N ASP A 308 -12.87 1.80 14.69
CA ASP A 308 -13.22 2.88 13.75
C ASP A 308 -13.66 4.14 14.48
N VAL A 309 -14.43 4.02 15.57
CA VAL A 309 -14.77 5.15 16.44
C VAL A 309 -13.50 5.82 16.96
N ARG A 310 -12.47 5.07 17.37
CA ARG A 310 -11.21 5.64 17.88
C ARG A 310 -10.41 6.34 16.79
N GLU A 311 -10.32 5.77 15.60
CA GLU A 311 -9.65 6.38 14.44
C GLU A 311 -10.35 7.68 14.01
N HIS A 312 -11.65 7.61 13.73
CA HIS A 312 -12.43 8.76 13.29
C HIS A 312 -12.54 9.84 14.38
N TYR A 313 -12.60 9.46 15.66
CA TYR A 313 -12.60 10.40 16.79
C TYR A 313 -11.31 11.23 16.82
N ASN A 314 -10.14 10.61 16.65
CA ASN A 314 -8.87 11.34 16.62
C ASN A 314 -8.80 12.33 15.44
N ARG A 315 -9.29 11.91 14.26
CA ARG A 315 -9.35 12.74 13.05
C ARG A 315 -10.32 13.92 13.21
N ALA A 316 -11.52 13.66 13.74
CA ALA A 316 -12.53 14.68 14.01
C ALA A 316 -12.07 15.68 15.09
N THR A 317 -11.38 15.21 16.13
CA THR A 317 -10.82 16.07 17.20
C THR A 317 -9.70 16.97 16.66
N ALA A 318 -8.90 16.48 15.71
CA ALA A 318 -7.86 17.30 15.06
C ALA A 318 -8.46 18.44 14.22
N LEU A 319 -9.58 18.20 13.53
CA LEU A 319 -10.28 19.21 12.72
C LEU A 319 -10.96 20.29 13.57
N THR A 320 -11.37 19.94 14.80
CA THR A 320 -12.20 20.81 15.65
C THR A 320 -11.44 21.55 16.76
N ARG A 321 -10.10 21.49 16.79
CA ARG A 321 -9.25 22.07 17.86
C ARG A 321 -9.50 23.55 18.17
N ARG A 322 -10.07 24.33 17.24
CA ARG A 322 -10.32 25.78 17.40
C ARG A 322 -11.77 26.21 17.04
N GLY A 323 -12.68 25.24 16.91
CA GLY A 323 -14.10 25.50 16.66
C GLY A 323 -14.81 24.28 16.08
N ALA A 324 -16.02 24.02 16.58
CA ALA A 324 -16.93 22.98 16.13
C ALA A 324 -18.37 23.47 16.26
N SER A 325 -19.23 23.07 15.33
CA SER A 325 -20.68 23.24 15.47
C SER A 325 -21.22 22.45 16.66
N ASP A 326 -22.43 22.79 17.11
CA ASP A 326 -23.07 22.09 18.25
C ASP A 326 -23.33 20.62 17.93
N ALA A 327 -23.71 20.30 16.68
CA ALA A 327 -23.90 18.93 16.21
C ALA A 327 -22.60 18.11 16.28
N GLU A 328 -21.49 18.65 15.80
CA GLU A 328 -20.17 17.99 15.84
C GLU A 328 -19.69 17.77 17.27
N ARG A 329 -19.92 18.74 18.17
CA ARG A 329 -19.61 18.59 19.60
C ARG A 329 -20.40 17.44 20.22
N GLN A 330 -21.66 17.26 19.82
CA GLN A 330 -22.49 16.15 20.29
C GLN A 330 -21.93 14.79 19.82
N VAL A 331 -21.54 14.67 18.55
CA VAL A 331 -20.93 13.42 18.02
C VAL A 331 -19.63 13.09 18.76
N LEU A 332 -18.76 14.06 18.99
CA LEU A 332 -17.52 13.86 19.76
C LEU A 332 -17.80 13.46 21.21
N HIS A 333 -18.84 14.04 21.83
CA HIS A 333 -19.25 13.67 23.18
C HIS A 333 -19.70 12.20 23.24
N ASN A 334 -20.58 11.79 22.31
CA ASN A 334 -21.07 10.42 22.22
C ASN A 334 -19.94 9.41 21.98
N ALA A 335 -19.01 9.72 21.08
CA ALA A 335 -17.81 8.90 20.82
C ALA A 335 -16.94 8.75 22.07
N ARG A 336 -16.75 9.83 22.84
CA ARG A 336 -15.96 9.81 24.07
C ARG A 336 -16.61 8.91 25.14
N VAL A 337 -17.92 9.04 25.35
CA VAL A 337 -18.67 8.20 26.30
C VAL A 337 -18.58 6.73 25.91
N PHE A 338 -18.80 6.41 24.63
CA PHE A 338 -18.70 5.05 24.10
C PHE A 338 -17.31 4.43 24.31
N LEU A 339 -16.24 5.18 24.04
CA LEU A 339 -14.87 4.72 24.25
C LEU A 339 -14.54 4.52 25.74
N GLN A 340 -15.10 5.35 26.63
CA GLN A 340 -14.92 5.22 28.08
C GLN A 340 -15.62 3.95 28.61
N GLU A 341 -16.84 3.67 28.17
CA GLU A 341 -17.58 2.45 28.53
C GLU A 341 -16.84 1.17 28.07
N LYS A 342 -16.26 1.18 26.86
CA LYS A 342 -15.47 0.04 26.34
C LYS A 342 -14.17 -0.17 27.10
N ASN A 343 -13.56 0.90 27.60
CA ASN A 343 -12.33 0.82 28.40
C ASN A 343 -12.58 0.41 29.87
N HIS A 344 -13.81 0.57 30.39
CA HIS A 344 -14.18 0.28 31.79
C HIS A 344 -14.76 -1.13 32.03
N GLN A 345 -14.84 -1.99 31.01
CA GLN A 345 -15.23 -3.38 31.25
C GLN A 345 -14.11 -4.11 32.01
N PRO A 346 -14.38 -4.68 33.21
CA PRO A 346 -13.38 -5.46 33.95
C PRO A 346 -12.91 -6.62 33.07
N ALA A 347 -11.61 -6.87 33.07
CA ALA A 347 -10.97 -7.88 32.24
C ALA A 347 -11.70 -9.23 32.43
N PRO A 348 -12.42 -9.72 31.40
CA PRO A 348 -13.02 -11.04 31.46
C PRO A 348 -11.89 -12.07 31.52
N ASP A 349 -12.11 -13.12 32.31
CA ASP A 349 -11.20 -14.28 32.47
C ASP A 349 -10.57 -14.64 31.12
N THR A 350 -9.31 -14.22 30.98
CA THR A 350 -8.52 -14.28 29.76
C THR A 350 -8.19 -15.73 29.40
N GLU A 351 -8.12 -16.60 30.40
CA GLU A 351 -7.95 -18.04 30.22
C GLU A 351 -9.25 -18.69 29.73
N ALA A 352 -10.41 -18.23 30.19
CA ALA A 352 -11.70 -18.66 29.67
C ALA A 352 -11.92 -18.21 28.22
N ARG A 353 -11.54 -16.97 27.85
CA ARG A 353 -11.61 -16.50 26.46
C ARG A 353 -10.63 -17.20 25.53
N ARG A 354 -9.40 -17.47 25.98
CA ARG A 354 -8.42 -18.27 25.23
C ARG A 354 -8.95 -19.69 24.99
N ARG A 355 -9.54 -20.32 26.02
CA ARG A 355 -10.21 -21.64 25.87
C ARG A 355 -11.41 -21.59 24.94
N GLU A 356 -12.22 -20.53 24.98
CA GLU A 356 -13.40 -20.39 24.12
C GLU A 356 -13.02 -20.12 22.65
N ALA A 357 -11.99 -19.31 22.39
CA ALA A 357 -11.46 -19.09 21.06
C ALA A 357 -10.87 -20.38 20.47
N LEU A 358 -10.07 -21.13 21.25
CA LEU A 358 -9.55 -22.44 20.86
C LEU A 358 -10.67 -23.47 20.65
N ARG A 359 -11.76 -23.42 21.43
CA ARG A 359 -12.96 -24.25 21.23
C ARG A 359 -13.73 -23.92 19.95
N ARG A 360 -13.81 -22.64 19.57
CA ARG A 360 -14.43 -22.20 18.32
C ARG A 360 -13.65 -22.66 17.10
N VAL A 361 -12.31 -22.67 17.20
CA VAL A 361 -11.40 -23.19 16.17
C VAL A 361 -11.43 -24.72 16.10
N GLY A 362 -11.61 -25.42 17.23
CA GLY A 362 -11.72 -26.88 17.30
C GLY A 362 -13.06 -27.46 16.81
N ARG A 363 -14.09 -26.64 16.59
CA ARG A 363 -15.34 -27.08 15.96
C ARG A 363 -15.18 -27.07 14.44
N GLN A 364 -14.72 -28.19 13.89
CA GLN A 364 -15.12 -28.54 12.51
C GLN A 364 -16.66 -28.48 12.41
N PRO A 365 -17.22 -28.04 11.27
CA PRO A 365 -18.65 -28.17 11.05
C PRO A 365 -18.98 -29.67 11.14
N ARG A 366 -19.62 -30.09 12.24
CA ARG A 366 -20.25 -31.40 12.29
C ARG A 366 -21.27 -31.37 11.18
N SER A 367 -21.00 -32.14 10.13
CA SER A 367 -22.00 -32.54 9.15
C SER A 367 -23.25 -32.92 9.92
N GLY A 368 -24.29 -32.09 9.82
CA GLY A 368 -25.61 -32.45 10.30
C GLY A 368 -25.93 -33.81 9.68
N ALA A 369 -26.35 -34.75 10.52
CA ALA A 369 -26.74 -36.08 10.10
C ALA A 369 -27.97 -35.97 9.18
N ALA A 370 -27.73 -35.70 7.89
CA ALA A 370 -28.66 -36.02 6.83
C ALA A 370 -28.54 -37.53 6.62
N LEU A 371 -29.64 -38.23 6.90
CA LEU A 371 -29.85 -39.66 6.72
C LEU A 371 -29.15 -40.16 5.44
N ARG A 372 -28.09 -40.94 5.60
CA ARG A 372 -27.31 -41.49 4.49
C ARG A 372 -28.15 -42.50 3.71
N ARG A 373 -28.47 -42.18 2.46
CA ARG A 373 -28.93 -43.15 1.47
C ARG A 373 -27.84 -44.19 1.22
N PRO A 374 -28.18 -45.47 0.97
CA PRO A 374 -27.21 -46.47 0.59
C PRO A 374 -26.61 -46.10 -0.77
N VAL A 375 -25.32 -45.74 -0.78
CA VAL A 375 -24.55 -45.47 -2.00
C VAL A 375 -24.37 -46.79 -2.75
N THR A 376 -24.76 -46.80 -4.01
CA THR A 376 -24.73 -47.97 -4.89
C THR A 376 -23.30 -48.39 -5.23
N ARG A 377 -23.10 -49.66 -5.60
CA ARG A 377 -21.77 -50.19 -6.01
C ARG A 377 -21.15 -49.40 -7.17
N LEU A 378 -21.99 -48.82 -8.02
CA LEU A 378 -21.62 -48.03 -9.19
C LEU A 378 -21.10 -46.63 -8.82
N GLU A 379 -21.67 -45.99 -7.80
CA GLU A 379 -21.20 -44.69 -7.29
C GLU A 379 -19.86 -44.81 -6.55
N ARG A 380 -19.62 -45.94 -5.86
CA ARG A 380 -18.31 -46.23 -5.25
C ARG A 380 -17.22 -46.44 -6.32
N ALA A 381 -17.55 -47.16 -7.38
CA ALA A 381 -16.63 -47.37 -8.50
C ALA A 381 -16.24 -46.05 -9.18
N ARG A 382 -17.22 -45.17 -9.46
CA ARG A 382 -16.95 -43.83 -10.03
C ARG A 382 -16.13 -42.93 -9.11
N SER A 383 -16.36 -43.00 -7.80
CA SER A 383 -15.58 -42.22 -6.83
C SER A 383 -14.13 -42.71 -6.72
N GLN A 384 -13.92 -44.03 -6.80
CA GLN A 384 -12.58 -44.63 -6.87
C GLN A 384 -11.85 -44.25 -8.16
N GLU A 385 -12.55 -44.27 -9.30
CA GLU A 385 -12.02 -43.87 -10.61
C GLU A 385 -11.62 -42.38 -10.62
N GLN A 386 -12.45 -41.49 -10.07
CA GLN A 386 -12.12 -40.07 -9.92
C GLN A 386 -10.92 -39.83 -8.98
N ALA A 387 -10.81 -40.60 -7.90
CA ALA A 387 -9.67 -40.51 -6.97
C ALA A 387 -8.36 -41.01 -7.62
N ALA A 388 -8.43 -42.07 -8.43
CA ALA A 388 -7.30 -42.57 -9.22
C ALA A 388 -6.85 -41.54 -10.27
N MET A 389 -7.79 -40.93 -11.00
CA MET A 389 -7.49 -39.84 -11.96
C MET A 389 -6.83 -38.62 -11.29
N ALA A 390 -7.35 -38.19 -10.14
CA ALA A 390 -6.77 -37.08 -9.38
C ALA A 390 -5.36 -37.40 -8.84
N ARG A 391 -5.05 -38.67 -8.61
CA ARG A 391 -3.71 -39.13 -8.23
C ARG A 391 -2.74 -39.06 -9.42
N VAL A 392 -3.14 -39.55 -10.60
CA VAL A 392 -2.34 -39.48 -11.83
C VAL A 392 -2.04 -38.04 -12.24
N GLN A 393 -3.02 -37.13 -12.18
CA GLN A 393 -2.83 -35.72 -12.54
C GLN A 393 -1.82 -35.01 -11.63
N ARG A 394 -1.85 -35.29 -10.32
CA ARG A 394 -0.88 -34.76 -9.36
C ARG A 394 0.53 -35.25 -9.66
N LEU A 395 0.71 -36.55 -9.90
CA LEU A 395 2.02 -37.14 -10.17
C LEU A 395 2.63 -36.65 -11.49
N VAL A 396 1.84 -36.48 -12.54
CA VAL A 396 2.28 -35.85 -13.81
C VAL A 396 2.70 -34.40 -13.57
N SER A 397 1.92 -33.63 -12.82
CA SER A 397 2.22 -32.22 -12.53
C SER A 397 3.49 -32.05 -11.69
N ASP A 398 3.76 -32.99 -10.78
CA ASP A 398 4.99 -33.01 -9.97
C ASP A 398 6.22 -33.34 -10.82
N LEU A 399 6.11 -34.26 -11.78
CA LEU A 399 7.23 -34.69 -12.64
C LEU A 399 7.58 -33.66 -13.74
N GLU A 400 6.63 -32.81 -14.14
CA GLU A 400 6.83 -31.70 -15.08
C GLU A 400 7.57 -30.49 -14.46
N GLN A 401 7.77 -30.47 -13.14
CA GLN A 401 8.54 -29.41 -12.46
C GLN A 401 10.06 -29.61 -12.63
N THR A 402 10.79 -28.50 -12.84
CA THR A 402 12.20 -28.46 -13.26
C THR A 402 13.25 -28.65 -12.15
N HIS A 403 12.85 -28.82 -10.88
CA HIS A 403 13.80 -28.91 -9.75
C HIS A 403 13.53 -30.13 -8.86
N MET A 404 13.88 -31.32 -9.35
CA MET A 404 13.83 -32.56 -8.57
C MET A 404 15.16 -33.32 -8.68
N SER A 405 15.70 -33.79 -7.55
CA SER A 405 16.86 -34.69 -7.54
C SER A 405 16.55 -35.99 -8.31
N SER A 406 17.52 -36.55 -9.04
CA SER A 406 17.31 -37.75 -9.88
C SER A 406 16.64 -38.92 -9.14
N ARG A 407 17.07 -39.22 -7.90
CA ARG A 407 16.46 -40.26 -7.06
C ARG A 407 14.97 -40.02 -6.74
N ARG A 408 14.60 -38.76 -6.47
CA ARG A 408 13.22 -38.36 -6.17
C ARG A 408 12.34 -38.37 -7.43
N ARG A 409 12.93 -38.04 -8.59
CA ARG A 409 12.27 -38.11 -9.90
C ARG A 409 11.97 -39.56 -10.29
N GLU A 410 12.93 -40.48 -10.10
CA GLU A 410 12.72 -41.92 -10.32
C GLU A 410 11.66 -42.53 -9.41
N ALA A 411 11.64 -42.17 -8.13
CA ALA A 411 10.63 -42.64 -7.18
C ALA A 411 9.22 -42.22 -7.61
N LYS A 412 9.05 -40.97 -8.02
CA LYS A 412 7.76 -40.47 -8.54
C LYS A 412 7.37 -41.08 -9.88
N LEU A 413 8.32 -41.44 -10.74
CA LEU A 413 8.04 -42.16 -12.00
C LEU A 413 7.50 -43.57 -11.75
N ARG A 414 8.00 -44.27 -10.72
CA ARG A 414 7.46 -45.57 -10.29
C ARG A 414 6.05 -45.42 -9.71
N GLU A 415 5.84 -44.44 -8.85
CA GLU A 415 4.53 -44.13 -8.26
C GLU A 415 3.49 -43.74 -9.34
N LEU A 416 3.93 -43.05 -10.40
CA LEU A 416 3.10 -42.76 -11.57
C LEU A 416 2.75 -44.02 -12.38
N GLN A 417 3.66 -45.00 -12.48
CA GLN A 417 3.37 -46.26 -13.17
C GLN A 417 2.31 -47.09 -12.45
N GLU A 418 2.36 -47.13 -11.12
CA GLU A 418 1.35 -47.80 -10.29
C GLU A 418 0.00 -47.11 -10.42
N ALA A 419 -0.05 -45.79 -10.24
CA ALA A 419 -1.29 -45.02 -10.33
C ALA A 419 -1.95 -45.05 -11.72
N VAL A 420 -1.16 -45.20 -12.79
CA VAL A 420 -1.67 -45.38 -14.16
C VAL A 420 -2.27 -46.77 -14.36
N SER A 421 -1.71 -47.80 -13.72
CA SER A 421 -2.25 -49.16 -13.75
C SER A 421 -3.56 -49.28 -12.99
N ASP A 422 -3.69 -48.53 -11.88
CA ASP A 422 -4.94 -48.44 -11.09
C ASP A 422 -6.06 -47.66 -11.78
N ALA A 423 -5.72 -46.79 -12.75
CA ALA A 423 -6.66 -45.93 -13.46
C ALA A 423 -7.04 -46.45 -14.86
N ASP A 424 -6.71 -47.70 -15.18
CA ASP A 424 -6.83 -48.24 -16.52
C ASP A 424 -8.28 -48.21 -17.03
N GLY A 425 -8.47 -47.69 -18.25
CA GLY A 425 -9.79 -47.40 -18.84
C GLY A 425 -10.32 -45.96 -18.67
N ALA A 426 -9.82 -45.18 -17.69
CA ALA A 426 -10.30 -43.81 -17.39
C ALA A 426 -9.41 -42.68 -17.94
N LEU A 427 -8.25 -43.02 -18.52
CA LEU A 427 -7.24 -42.06 -18.95
C LEU A 427 -7.57 -41.45 -20.33
N THR A 428 -7.61 -40.12 -20.39
CA THR A 428 -7.87 -39.38 -21.63
C THR A 428 -6.63 -39.22 -22.50
N GLY A 429 -6.82 -39.09 -23.83
CA GLY A 429 -5.73 -39.06 -24.82
C GLY A 429 -4.69 -37.94 -24.62
N THR A 430 -5.08 -36.79 -24.06
CA THR A 430 -4.12 -35.71 -23.76
C THR A 430 -3.21 -36.04 -22.57
N LEU A 431 -3.74 -36.70 -21.55
CA LEU A 431 -2.97 -37.13 -20.38
C LEU A 431 -2.02 -38.29 -20.73
N LEU A 432 -2.46 -39.21 -21.59
CA LEU A 432 -1.61 -40.29 -22.12
C LEU A 432 -0.40 -39.77 -22.91
N ARG A 433 -0.59 -38.72 -23.73
CA ARG A 433 0.53 -38.07 -24.45
C ARG A 433 1.55 -37.44 -23.50
N ARG A 434 1.10 -36.79 -22.43
CA ARG A 434 1.98 -36.24 -21.39
C ARG A 434 2.78 -37.33 -20.66
N ILE A 435 2.12 -38.42 -20.27
CA ILE A 435 2.78 -39.56 -19.62
C ILE A 435 3.83 -40.20 -20.54
N ARG A 436 3.55 -40.34 -21.84
CA ARG A 436 4.53 -40.85 -22.82
C ARG A 436 5.76 -39.94 -22.91
N ARG A 437 5.55 -38.63 -23.05
CA ARG A 437 6.64 -37.64 -23.10
C ARG A 437 7.54 -37.71 -21.86
N LEU A 438 6.97 -37.77 -20.65
CA LEU A 438 7.75 -37.88 -19.41
C LEU A 438 8.58 -39.17 -19.35
N ARG A 439 8.07 -40.28 -19.90
CA ARG A 439 8.81 -41.55 -20.00
C ARG A 439 9.95 -41.48 -21.01
N GLU A 440 9.77 -40.77 -22.11
CA GLU A 440 10.81 -40.55 -23.13
C GLU A 440 11.91 -39.62 -22.60
N GLU A 441 11.54 -38.54 -21.91
CA GLU A 441 12.48 -37.61 -21.26
C GLU A 441 13.31 -38.29 -20.17
N ALA A 442 12.72 -39.19 -19.38
CA ALA A 442 13.45 -39.97 -18.38
C ALA A 442 14.46 -40.95 -19.01
N ARG A 443 14.12 -41.56 -20.16
CA ARG A 443 15.04 -42.43 -20.91
C ARG A 443 16.17 -41.64 -21.58
N ALA A 444 15.91 -40.39 -21.97
CA ALA A 444 16.91 -39.51 -22.57
C ALA A 444 17.91 -38.94 -21.54
N ALA A 445 17.47 -38.72 -20.29
CA ALA A 445 18.30 -38.21 -19.19
C ALA A 445 19.31 -39.22 -18.63
N ASP A 446 19.18 -40.51 -18.96
CA ASP A 446 20.11 -41.58 -18.55
C ASP A 446 21.38 -41.64 -19.43
N LYS A 447 21.55 -40.68 -20.36
CA LYS A 447 22.74 -40.53 -21.20
C LYS A 447 23.63 -39.40 -20.64
N PRO A 448 24.90 -39.68 -20.24
CA PRO A 448 25.70 -38.72 -19.49
C PRO A 448 26.32 -37.63 -20.38
N ALA A 449 26.17 -36.35 -19.99
CA ALA A 449 26.95 -35.22 -20.49
C ALA A 449 27.16 -34.12 -19.41
N PRO A 450 28.25 -33.33 -19.46
CA PRO A 450 28.84 -32.65 -18.29
C PRO A 450 28.36 -31.20 -18.09
N SER A 451 28.33 -30.73 -16.83
CA SER A 451 27.80 -29.40 -16.41
C SER A 451 28.89 -28.33 -16.19
N PRO A 452 28.59 -27.02 -16.42
CA PRO A 452 29.47 -25.89 -16.06
C PRO A 452 29.10 -25.22 -14.71
N PRO A 453 29.97 -24.35 -14.13
CA PRO A 453 29.97 -24.04 -12.70
C PRO A 453 29.09 -22.85 -12.27
N ALA A 454 28.68 -22.85 -11.00
CA ALA A 454 27.81 -21.86 -10.35
C ALA A 454 28.58 -20.71 -9.66
N ARG A 455 27.95 -19.53 -9.57
CA ARG A 455 28.40 -18.36 -8.77
C ARG A 455 27.80 -18.37 -7.35
N PRO A 456 28.43 -17.73 -6.34
CA PRO A 456 28.05 -17.83 -4.92
C PRO A 456 27.01 -16.79 -4.48
N ALA A 457 26.17 -17.16 -3.49
CA ALA A 457 25.13 -16.33 -2.85
C ALA A 457 25.67 -15.56 -1.62
N ALA A 458 25.05 -14.41 -1.30
CA ALA A 458 25.39 -13.56 -0.15
C ALA A 458 25.20 -14.27 1.21
N ALA A 459 26.12 -14.06 2.14
CA ALA A 459 26.18 -14.75 3.44
C ALA A 459 25.14 -14.21 4.45
N ALA A 460 24.51 -15.11 5.21
CA ALA A 460 23.56 -14.81 6.29
C ALA A 460 24.26 -14.24 7.55
N LEU A 461 23.52 -13.50 8.40
CA LEU A 461 24.07 -12.97 9.66
C LEU A 461 24.53 -14.09 10.62
N PRO A 462 25.66 -13.91 11.34
CA PRO A 462 26.10 -14.84 12.37
C PRO A 462 25.09 -14.99 13.52
N GLU A 463 24.93 -16.21 14.03
CA GLU A 463 23.98 -16.55 15.09
C GLU A 463 24.24 -15.82 16.41
N GLU A 464 25.51 -15.57 16.74
CA GLU A 464 25.91 -14.81 17.94
C GLU A 464 25.37 -13.37 17.92
N THR A 465 25.35 -12.74 16.74
CA THR A 465 24.82 -11.39 16.54
C THR A 465 23.30 -11.36 16.74
N LEU A 466 22.59 -12.42 16.32
CA LEU A 466 21.13 -12.55 16.51
C LEU A 466 20.77 -12.69 17.99
N VAL A 467 21.54 -13.48 18.75
CA VAL A 467 21.32 -13.68 20.19
C VAL A 467 21.56 -12.39 20.98
N SER A 468 22.62 -11.65 20.67
CA SER A 468 22.91 -10.36 21.30
C SER A 468 21.79 -9.33 21.01
N ALA A 469 21.34 -9.25 19.76
CA ALA A 469 20.25 -8.36 19.37
C ALA A 469 18.92 -8.74 20.05
N ALA A 470 18.63 -10.04 20.18
CA ALA A 470 17.45 -10.52 20.90
C ALA A 470 17.44 -10.10 22.39
N ALA A 471 18.60 -10.15 23.06
CA ALA A 471 18.71 -9.70 24.45
C ALA A 471 18.43 -8.19 24.60
N ALA A 472 18.93 -7.37 23.69
CA ALA A 472 18.69 -5.93 23.67
C ALA A 472 17.20 -5.59 23.42
N VAL A 473 16.59 -6.25 22.44
CA VAL A 473 15.15 -6.11 22.13
C VAL A 473 14.29 -6.54 23.31
N ARG A 474 14.60 -7.68 23.95
CA ARG A 474 13.90 -8.15 25.15
C ARG A 474 13.94 -7.12 26.28
N GLY A 475 15.08 -6.47 26.49
CA GLY A 475 15.22 -5.38 27.47
C GLY A 475 14.33 -4.18 27.16
N ALA A 476 14.24 -3.77 25.90
CA ALA A 476 13.37 -2.69 25.45
C ALA A 476 11.88 -3.02 25.63
N LEU A 477 11.48 -4.25 25.27
CA LEU A 477 10.09 -4.71 25.44
C LEU A 477 9.68 -4.80 26.90
N LYS A 478 10.57 -5.22 27.82
CA LYS A 478 10.28 -5.19 29.27
C LYS A 478 10.05 -3.76 29.78
N ARG A 479 10.82 -2.78 29.31
CA ARG A 479 10.60 -1.37 29.67
C ARG A 479 9.27 -0.85 29.15
N ALA A 480 8.92 -1.16 27.90
CA ALA A 480 7.63 -0.82 27.32
C ALA A 480 6.46 -1.49 28.08
N ALA A 481 6.62 -2.75 28.47
CA ALA A 481 5.65 -3.50 29.26
C ALA A 481 5.38 -2.82 30.61
N ARG A 482 6.44 -2.44 31.33
CA ARG A 482 6.36 -1.70 32.61
C ARG A 482 5.66 -0.35 32.45
N ALA A 483 5.95 0.34 31.36
CA ALA A 483 5.33 1.63 31.02
C ALA A 483 3.90 1.50 30.48
N GLN A 484 3.36 0.27 30.33
CA GLN A 484 2.05 0.00 29.73
C GLN A 484 1.92 0.53 28.29
N GLN A 485 3.02 0.51 27.54
CA GLN A 485 3.09 0.97 26.17
C GLN A 485 3.27 -0.21 25.20
N THR A 486 2.87 -0.02 23.95
CA THR A 486 3.25 -0.87 22.82
C THR A 486 4.43 -0.25 22.08
N LEU A 487 5.17 -1.06 21.35
CA LEU A 487 6.38 -0.60 20.66
C LEU A 487 6.37 -1.13 19.22
N THR A 488 6.82 -0.31 18.28
CA THR A 488 6.91 -0.71 16.87
C THR A 488 8.31 -1.18 16.52
N TRP A 489 8.49 -1.94 15.44
CA TRP A 489 9.83 -2.34 15.00
C TRP A 489 10.71 -1.13 14.66
N ALA A 490 10.15 -0.12 13.99
CA ALA A 490 10.86 1.13 13.69
C ALA A 490 11.31 1.88 14.95
N ALA A 491 10.49 1.88 16.01
CA ALA A 491 10.88 2.47 17.29
C ALA A 491 11.98 1.66 18.00
N LEU A 492 12.04 0.33 17.82
CA LEU A 492 13.18 -0.48 18.29
C LEU A 492 14.47 -0.15 17.53
N GLU A 493 14.40 0.01 16.21
CA GLU A 493 15.54 0.40 15.38
C GLU A 493 16.09 1.76 15.80
N GLU A 494 15.22 2.74 16.07
CA GLU A 494 15.60 4.07 16.56
C GLU A 494 16.18 4.03 17.99
N GLN A 495 15.59 3.26 18.91
CA GLN A 495 16.01 3.19 20.31
C GLN A 495 17.29 2.36 20.53
N LEU A 496 17.51 1.32 19.73
CA LEU A 496 18.63 0.39 19.90
C LEU A 496 19.79 0.66 18.94
N GLY A 497 19.55 1.35 17.83
CA GLY A 497 20.57 1.74 16.85
C GLY A 497 21.48 0.57 16.49
N SER A 498 22.78 0.73 16.72
CA SER A 498 23.80 -0.31 16.42
C SER A 498 23.60 -1.67 17.11
N ALA A 499 22.81 -1.74 18.20
CA ALA A 499 22.49 -3.00 18.86
C ALA A 499 21.45 -3.85 18.10
N LEU A 500 20.82 -3.28 17.06
CA LEU A 500 19.90 -3.97 16.15
C LEU A 500 20.45 -3.83 14.71
N PRO A 501 21.19 -4.82 14.18
CA PRO A 501 21.78 -4.74 12.85
C PRO A 501 20.69 -4.72 11.76
N ALA A 502 21.05 -4.36 10.53
CA ALA A 502 20.15 -4.52 9.39
C ALA A 502 19.90 -6.01 9.15
N MET A 503 18.64 -6.44 9.16
CA MET A 503 18.25 -7.85 9.09
C MET A 503 17.15 -8.08 8.06
N THR A 504 17.18 -9.24 7.44
CA THR A 504 16.11 -9.76 6.57
C THR A 504 14.87 -10.10 7.39
N GLU A 505 13.71 -10.25 6.73
CA GLU A 505 12.45 -10.63 7.39
C GLU A 505 12.56 -11.97 8.13
N LEU A 506 13.29 -12.93 7.56
CA LEU A 506 13.55 -14.23 8.18
C LEU A 506 14.40 -14.11 9.47
N GLU A 507 15.40 -13.22 9.47
CA GLU A 507 16.23 -12.95 10.64
C GLU A 507 15.45 -12.22 11.73
N ARG A 508 14.53 -11.31 11.37
CA ARG A 508 13.60 -10.65 12.32
C ARG A 508 12.67 -11.66 12.99
N GLN A 509 12.11 -12.60 12.22
CA GLN A 509 11.27 -13.68 12.77
C GLN A 509 12.04 -14.57 13.75
N ARG A 510 13.27 -14.96 13.40
CA ARG A 510 14.15 -15.74 14.29
C ARG A 510 14.51 -14.96 15.55
N LEU A 511 14.79 -13.66 15.44
CA LEU A 511 15.06 -12.80 16.59
C LEU A 511 13.88 -12.76 17.57
N VAL A 512 12.64 -12.61 17.08
CA VAL A 512 11.44 -12.62 17.95
C VAL A 512 11.27 -13.95 18.67
N ALA A 513 11.51 -15.07 17.99
CA ALA A 513 11.50 -16.38 18.64
C ALA A 513 12.56 -16.48 19.75
N LEU A 514 13.76 -15.93 19.54
CA LEU A 514 14.82 -15.87 20.56
C LEU A 514 14.46 -14.97 21.75
N VAL A 515 13.77 -13.85 21.52
CA VAL A 515 13.29 -12.93 22.58
C VAL A 515 12.35 -13.66 23.54
N ASP A 516 11.45 -14.49 23.01
CA ASP A 516 10.46 -15.20 23.80
C ASP A 516 10.97 -16.54 24.34
N ALA A 517 11.89 -17.21 23.66
CA ALA A 517 12.53 -18.43 24.17
C ALA A 517 13.30 -18.18 25.48
N ALA A 518 13.73 -16.94 25.71
CA ALA A 518 14.33 -16.49 26.96
C ALA A 518 13.30 -16.14 28.07
N SER A 519 11.99 -16.27 27.82
CA SER A 519 10.93 -16.14 28.82
C SER A 519 10.80 -17.42 29.65
N LYS A 520 10.59 -17.27 30.97
CA LYS A 520 10.21 -18.42 31.81
C LYS A 520 8.80 -18.89 31.44
N ARG A 521 8.46 -20.17 31.68
CA ARG A 521 7.14 -20.75 31.34
C ARG A 521 5.92 -19.98 31.88
N GLU A 522 6.09 -19.21 32.95
CA GLU A 522 5.03 -18.40 33.58
C GLU A 522 5.04 -16.93 33.14
N GLU A 523 6.06 -16.50 32.38
CA GLU A 523 6.14 -15.14 31.85
C GLU A 523 5.32 -15.03 30.54
N PRO A 524 4.45 -14.02 30.41
CA PRO A 524 3.76 -13.78 29.14
C PRO A 524 4.74 -13.36 28.05
N LEU A 525 4.42 -13.69 26.81
CA LEU A 525 5.28 -13.45 25.64
C LEU A 525 5.44 -11.94 25.42
N LEU A 526 6.68 -11.45 25.50
CA LEU A 526 6.98 -10.02 25.35
C LEU A 526 6.78 -9.55 23.91
N SER A 527 6.87 -10.45 22.94
CA SER A 527 6.56 -10.19 21.54
C SER A 527 5.11 -9.76 21.31
N SER A 528 4.17 -9.99 22.23
CA SER A 528 2.79 -9.50 22.14
C SER A 528 2.73 -7.96 22.10
N ILE A 529 3.59 -7.28 22.86
CA ILE A 529 3.72 -5.81 22.90
C ILE A 529 4.19 -5.27 21.56
N LEU A 530 5.10 -6.00 20.90
CA LEU A 530 5.64 -5.67 19.60
C LEU A 530 4.61 -5.93 18.49
N ALA A 531 3.89 -7.05 18.56
CA ALA A 531 2.85 -7.41 17.60
C ALA A 531 1.62 -6.49 17.64
N ALA A 532 1.28 -5.95 18.80
CA ALA A 532 0.19 -4.97 18.94
C ALA A 532 0.59 -3.56 18.49
N GLY A 533 1.87 -3.19 18.65
CA GLY A 533 2.39 -1.92 18.13
C GLY A 533 2.63 -1.96 16.62
N ASP A 534 3.03 -3.13 16.10
CA ASP A 534 3.37 -3.31 14.70
C ASP A 534 2.66 -4.55 14.10
N PRO A 535 1.60 -4.33 13.29
CA PRO A 535 0.87 -5.42 12.62
C PRO A 535 1.77 -6.30 11.73
N ALA A 536 2.93 -5.80 11.30
CA ALA A 536 3.93 -6.58 10.56
C ALA A 536 4.54 -7.71 11.41
N MET A 537 4.53 -7.57 12.74
CA MET A 537 5.14 -8.49 13.69
C MET A 537 4.14 -9.51 14.27
N ALA A 538 2.86 -9.42 13.89
CA ALA A 538 1.82 -10.37 14.30
C ALA A 538 2.14 -11.82 13.85
N GLU A 539 2.76 -11.97 12.69
CA GLU A 539 3.17 -13.28 12.17
C GLU A 539 4.41 -13.83 12.91
N ALA A 540 5.38 -12.96 13.21
CA ALA A 540 6.53 -13.33 14.03
C ALA A 540 6.10 -13.74 15.46
N TYR A 541 5.11 -13.05 16.03
CA TYR A 541 4.45 -13.43 17.28
C TYR A 541 3.79 -14.80 17.20
N ARG A 542 2.99 -15.04 16.15
CA ARG A 542 2.31 -16.32 15.92
C ARG A 542 3.30 -17.48 15.85
N LEU A 543 4.36 -17.31 15.06
CA LEU A 543 5.42 -18.32 14.90
C LEU A 543 6.15 -18.57 16.22
N SER A 544 6.49 -17.52 16.96
CA SER A 544 7.11 -17.62 18.29
C SER A 544 6.20 -18.35 19.28
N ALA A 545 4.93 -17.98 19.34
CA ALA A 545 3.93 -18.61 20.20
C ALA A 545 3.75 -20.10 19.88
N ASN A 546 3.73 -20.47 18.58
CA ASN A 546 3.62 -21.85 18.15
C ASN A 546 4.89 -22.67 18.46
N LEU A 547 6.07 -22.08 18.31
CA LEU A 547 7.34 -22.71 18.69
C LEU A 547 7.42 -23.01 20.18
N LEU A 548 6.76 -22.20 21.01
CA LEU A 548 6.68 -22.37 22.47
C LEU A 548 5.47 -23.22 22.91
N GLY A 549 4.81 -23.92 21.98
CA GLY A 549 3.74 -24.89 22.24
C GLY A 549 2.31 -24.36 22.09
N GLY A 550 2.12 -23.21 21.42
CA GLY A 550 0.81 -22.73 20.99
C GLY A 550 0.32 -23.37 19.69
N ASP A 551 -0.99 -23.31 19.43
CA ASP A 551 -1.63 -23.81 18.20
C ASP A 551 -2.46 -22.69 17.52
N LEU A 552 -1.79 -21.62 17.09
CA LEU A 552 -2.43 -20.50 16.38
C LEU A 552 -2.44 -20.73 14.86
N PRO A 553 -3.62 -20.75 14.21
CA PRO A 553 -3.75 -20.99 12.76
C PRO A 553 -3.27 -19.81 11.91
N ALA A 554 -2.83 -20.09 10.67
CA ALA A 554 -2.25 -19.10 9.76
C ALA A 554 -3.29 -18.21 9.03
N ASP A 555 -4.53 -18.70 8.87
CA ASP A 555 -5.50 -18.08 7.96
C ASP A 555 -6.55 -17.18 8.64
N ASP A 556 -6.56 -17.09 9.99
CA ASP A 556 -7.59 -16.36 10.74
C ASP A 556 -7.01 -15.13 11.45
N ARG A 557 -6.96 -14.01 10.70
CA ARG A 557 -6.37 -12.74 11.16
C ARG A 557 -7.16 -12.07 12.28
N GLU A 558 -8.47 -12.27 12.34
CA GLU A 558 -9.30 -11.70 13.40
C GLU A 558 -9.05 -12.43 14.73
N VAL A 559 -8.98 -13.76 14.69
CA VAL A 559 -8.62 -14.58 15.85
C VAL A 559 -7.21 -14.28 16.34
N LEU A 560 -6.23 -14.14 15.44
CA LEU A 560 -4.86 -13.79 15.82
C LEU A 560 -4.79 -12.41 16.51
N ARG A 561 -5.59 -11.44 16.05
CA ARG A 561 -5.65 -10.10 16.64
C ARG A 561 -6.26 -10.12 18.04
N ASP A 562 -7.34 -10.85 18.24
CA ASP A 562 -7.98 -11.00 19.56
C ASP A 562 -7.04 -11.65 20.58
N VAL A 563 -6.23 -12.61 20.13
CA VAL A 563 -5.20 -13.28 20.94
C VAL A 563 -4.10 -12.30 21.31
N ILE A 564 -3.54 -11.57 20.34
CA ILE A 564 -2.51 -10.54 20.60
C ILE A 564 -3.01 -9.51 21.62
N ASP A 565 -4.24 -9.01 21.45
CA ASP A 565 -4.83 -8.03 22.37
C ASP A 565 -5.01 -8.58 23.79
N ALA A 566 -5.35 -9.87 23.93
CA ALA A 566 -5.42 -10.54 25.23
C ALA A 566 -4.03 -10.68 25.88
N ASP A 567 -3.04 -11.08 25.10
CA ASP A 567 -1.68 -11.36 25.58
C ASP A 567 -0.92 -10.06 25.91
N VAL A 568 -1.21 -8.94 25.24
CA VAL A 568 -0.72 -7.60 25.61
C VAL A 568 -1.23 -7.20 26.99
N ARG A 569 -2.54 -7.37 27.25
CA ARG A 569 -3.14 -7.04 28.57
C ARG A 569 -2.52 -7.89 29.68
N GLN A 570 -2.26 -9.16 29.41
CA GLN A 570 -1.58 -10.05 30.35
C GLN A 570 -0.13 -9.61 30.58
N THR A 571 0.60 -9.28 29.53
CA THR A 571 1.98 -8.79 29.61
C THR A 571 2.08 -7.49 30.39
N HIS A 572 1.21 -6.53 30.10
CA HIS A 572 1.09 -5.28 30.84
C HIS A 572 0.78 -5.52 32.33
N THR A 573 -0.17 -6.41 32.64
CA THR A 573 -0.53 -6.72 34.04
C THR A 573 0.65 -7.36 34.79
N PHE A 574 1.35 -8.31 34.16
CA PHE A 574 2.47 -9.03 34.76
C PHE A 574 3.68 -8.14 35.05
N TRP A 575 4.00 -7.22 34.14
CA TRP A 575 5.16 -6.33 34.24
C TRP A 575 4.88 -5.00 34.95
N ARG A 576 3.63 -4.69 35.31
CA ARG A 576 3.27 -3.43 36.00
C ARG A 576 3.97 -3.23 37.35
N HIS A 577 4.29 -4.31 38.06
CA HIS A 577 4.81 -4.29 39.43
C HIS A 577 6.19 -4.96 39.59
N ARG A 578 6.84 -5.30 38.46
CA ARG A 578 8.16 -5.95 38.41
C ARG A 578 9.11 -5.10 37.63
#